data_AF-A0A357B3F0-F1
#
_entry.id   AF-A0A357B3F0-F1
#
_cell.length_a   1.000
_cell.length_b   1.000
_cell.length_c   1.000
_cell.angle_alpha   90.00
_cell.angle_beta   90.00
_cell.angle_gamma   90.00
#
_symmetry.space_group_name_H-M   'P 1'
#
loop_
_entity.id
_entity.type
_entity.pdbx_description
1 polymer ?
#
loop_
_entity_poly.entity_id
_entity_poly.type
_entity_poly.pdbx_seq_one_letter_code
_entity_poly.pdbx_strand_id
1 'polypeptide(L)'
;MIKKPLIINGVQRTLLLEGGETLATVLRERLLLTGCKIGCGEGHCGACNVIIDGQVRQSCILKASKIRDNAEITTIEGIGTVDNLHPLQAAWMAHGCAQCGFCSPGFIVSAKGLLDDNPNPTRDEVRNWFNKKRNLCRCTGYKPLVDAVMDAAAVMRGEKSKEDLLFTPTGDSIKGTNYIRPSAAQKVTGTWDYGADDALHMPEDTLRLALVQAEVSHANIKSVDTADAEKMPGVFRIITARDVPGRNRINGLVMLPLNNKCDGWDRPILCDEKVFQFGDAIAIVAADTEAHARAAAKAVKVELEVLPAYMSVPEALAADAIEIHPGVPNAYYETNCIKGPDIDFDAAPNVVEIESYCSRQPHLHLEPDCGYAYTDEDGMLTIHSKSIGIHLHMPMIADGIGVPMEKLRIVQNHAGGTFGYKFSPTNEAILGVAALVCQRPVSLVFNQFQNITYTGKRSPAFMNVKLAADENGKLDVHEGG
;
A
#
# COMPACT_ATOMS: atom_id res chain seq x y z
N MET A 1 -4.36 -19.56 -27.80
CA MET A 1 -3.13 -18.75 -27.74
C MET A 1 -3.01 -17.88 -29.00
N ILE A 2 -2.56 -16.64 -28.86
CA ILE A 2 -2.41 -15.64 -29.93
C ILE A 2 -0.92 -15.33 -30.08
N LYS A 3 -0.34 -15.57 -31.25
CA LYS A 3 1.02 -15.12 -31.57
C LYS A 3 1.01 -13.60 -31.73
N LYS A 4 1.86 -12.89 -30.98
CA LYS A 4 1.91 -11.43 -30.96
C LYS A 4 3.36 -10.94 -31.05
N PRO A 5 3.84 -10.53 -32.24
CA PRO A 5 5.15 -9.89 -32.37
C PRO A 5 5.05 -8.43 -31.90
N LEU A 6 5.93 -8.00 -31.01
CA LEU A 6 6.04 -6.64 -30.47
C LEU A 6 7.51 -6.21 -30.46
N ILE A 7 7.78 -4.91 -30.52
CA ILE A 7 9.11 -4.34 -30.33
C ILE A 7 9.10 -3.68 -28.94
N ILE A 8 9.79 -4.27 -27.97
CA ILE A 8 9.78 -3.80 -26.58
C ILE A 8 11.18 -3.32 -26.23
N ASN A 9 11.30 -2.03 -25.89
CA ASN A 9 12.58 -1.37 -25.60
C ASN A 9 13.62 -1.59 -26.71
N GLY A 10 13.18 -1.49 -27.98
CA GLY A 10 14.02 -1.70 -29.17
C GLY A 10 14.29 -3.15 -29.53
N VAL A 11 13.81 -4.13 -28.75
CA VAL A 11 14.04 -5.57 -29.02
C VAL A 11 12.77 -6.22 -29.53
N GLN A 12 12.86 -6.91 -30.67
CA GLN A 12 11.73 -7.69 -31.20
C GLN A 12 11.47 -8.93 -30.33
N ARG A 13 10.23 -9.07 -29.87
CA ARG A 13 9.76 -10.18 -29.03
C ARG A 13 8.52 -10.80 -29.67
N THR A 14 8.50 -12.12 -29.80
CA THR A 14 7.30 -12.85 -30.23
C THR A 14 6.70 -13.54 -29.01
N LEU A 15 5.49 -13.13 -28.62
CA LEU A 15 4.79 -13.63 -27.45
C LEU A 15 3.65 -14.56 -27.84
N LEU A 16 3.37 -15.56 -27.00
CA LEU A 16 2.22 -16.44 -27.11
C LEU A 16 1.22 -16.08 -26.01
N LEU A 17 0.22 -15.27 -26.36
CA LEU A 17 -0.69 -14.66 -25.41
C LEU A 17 -1.98 -15.46 -25.24
N GLU A 18 -2.52 -15.43 -24.03
CA GLU A 18 -3.93 -15.68 -23.78
C GLU A 18 -4.74 -14.41 -24.05
N GLY A 19 -5.98 -14.56 -24.54
CA GLY A 19 -6.76 -13.42 -25.05
C GLY A 19 -7.06 -12.34 -24.01
N GLY A 20 -7.07 -12.71 -22.72
CA GLY A 20 -7.43 -11.85 -21.59
C GLY A 20 -6.27 -11.10 -20.92
N GLU A 21 -5.01 -11.44 -21.23
CA GLU A 21 -3.85 -10.85 -20.56
C GLU A 21 -3.75 -9.33 -20.81
N THR A 22 -3.51 -8.58 -19.73
CA THR A 22 -3.20 -7.16 -19.83
C THR A 22 -1.74 -6.98 -20.27
N LEU A 23 -1.40 -5.82 -20.85
CA LEU A 23 -0.03 -5.50 -21.18
C LEU A 23 0.83 -5.43 -19.91
N ALA A 24 0.28 -4.94 -18.79
CA ALA A 24 0.95 -4.95 -17.50
C ALA A 24 1.40 -6.36 -17.07
N THR A 25 0.47 -7.32 -17.10
CA THR A 25 0.74 -8.75 -16.81
C THR A 25 1.84 -9.28 -17.71
N VAL A 26 1.76 -9.05 -19.01
CA VAL A 26 2.77 -9.51 -19.97
C VAL A 26 4.15 -8.92 -19.69
N LEU A 27 4.24 -7.61 -19.49
CA LEU A 27 5.51 -6.93 -19.22
C LEU A 27 6.14 -7.41 -17.91
N ARG A 28 5.35 -7.53 -16.85
CA ARG A 28 5.87 -7.85 -15.52
C ARG A 28 6.10 -9.34 -15.30
N GLU A 29 5.10 -10.16 -15.56
CA GLU A 29 5.13 -11.58 -15.15
C GLU A 29 5.84 -12.45 -16.18
N ARG A 30 5.83 -12.07 -17.46
CA ARG A 30 6.45 -12.89 -18.53
C ARG A 30 7.79 -12.38 -19.00
N LEU A 31 8.00 -11.06 -18.91
CA LEU A 31 9.24 -10.42 -19.36
C LEU A 31 10.08 -9.86 -18.20
N LEU A 32 9.58 -9.94 -16.96
CA LEU A 32 10.25 -9.43 -15.76
C LEU A 32 10.66 -7.94 -15.87
N LEU A 33 9.91 -7.16 -16.64
CA LEU A 33 10.04 -5.70 -16.72
C LEU A 33 9.23 -5.07 -15.58
N THR A 34 9.70 -5.31 -14.34
CA THR A 34 9.04 -4.90 -13.09
C THR A 34 9.04 -3.39 -12.89
N GLY A 35 9.77 -2.61 -13.70
CA GLY A 35 9.74 -1.16 -13.70
C GLY A 35 8.38 -0.60 -14.10
N CYS A 36 7.56 -1.35 -14.83
CA CYS A 36 6.14 -1.05 -15.02
C CYS A 36 5.36 -1.34 -13.72
N LYS A 37 5.19 -0.34 -12.85
CA LYS A 37 4.57 -0.52 -11.52
C LYS A 37 3.04 -0.56 -11.58
N ILE A 38 2.42 -1.46 -10.82
CA ILE A 38 0.95 -1.59 -10.75
C ILE A 38 0.46 -1.11 -9.39
N GLY A 39 -0.23 0.04 -9.41
CA GLY A 39 -0.90 0.58 -8.23
C GLY A 39 -2.38 0.21 -8.21
N CYS A 40 -3.21 1.12 -8.75
CA CYS A 40 -4.67 0.94 -8.72
C CYS A 40 -5.21 -0.23 -9.57
N GLY A 41 -4.47 -0.71 -10.58
CA GLY A 41 -4.96 -1.73 -11.53
C GLY A 41 -6.09 -1.28 -12.48
N GLU A 42 -6.67 -0.09 -12.25
CA GLU A 42 -7.91 0.37 -12.92
C GLU A 42 -7.74 1.62 -13.81
N GLY A 43 -6.51 2.03 -14.14
CA GLY A 43 -6.28 3.20 -15.00
C GLY A 43 -6.44 4.57 -14.32
N HIS A 44 -6.35 4.64 -12.99
CA HIS A 44 -6.51 5.90 -12.24
C HIS A 44 -5.21 6.57 -11.79
N CYS A 45 -4.12 5.82 -11.61
CA CYS A 45 -2.89 6.33 -10.94
C CYS A 45 -1.68 6.57 -11.86
N GLY A 46 -1.67 6.04 -13.08
CA GLY A 46 -0.59 6.26 -14.06
C GLY A 46 0.77 5.63 -13.70
N ALA A 47 0.88 4.86 -12.62
CA ALA A 47 2.12 4.14 -12.26
C ALA A 47 2.57 3.15 -13.34
N CYS A 48 1.60 2.59 -14.08
CA CYS A 48 1.78 1.62 -15.16
C CYS A 48 1.93 2.25 -16.55
N ASN A 49 2.21 3.56 -16.61
CA ASN A 49 2.31 4.26 -17.90
C ASN A 49 3.48 3.69 -18.71
N VAL A 50 3.19 3.37 -19.97
CA VAL A 50 4.12 2.94 -21.02
C VAL A 50 3.89 3.82 -22.26
N ILE A 51 4.88 3.91 -23.14
CA ILE A 51 4.68 4.52 -24.47
C ILE A 51 4.41 3.38 -25.45
N ILE A 52 3.34 3.49 -26.24
CA ILE A 52 3.00 2.57 -27.32
C ILE A 52 2.87 3.40 -28.58
N ASP A 53 3.71 3.18 -29.59
CA ASP A 53 3.71 3.94 -30.86
C ASP A 53 3.72 5.47 -30.65
N GLY A 54 4.65 5.96 -29.82
CA GLY A 54 4.77 7.37 -29.46
C GLY A 54 3.70 7.87 -28.48
N GLN A 55 2.74 7.03 -28.08
CA GLN A 55 1.61 7.47 -27.27
C GLN A 55 1.66 6.90 -25.84
N VAL A 56 1.62 7.78 -24.84
CA VAL A 56 1.50 7.35 -23.43
C VAL A 56 0.14 6.70 -23.18
N ARG A 57 0.17 5.48 -22.66
CA ARG A 57 -0.99 4.63 -22.35
C ARG A 57 -0.77 3.87 -21.04
N GLN A 58 -1.87 3.47 -20.40
CA GLN A 58 -1.87 2.72 -19.14
C GLN A 58 -1.90 1.21 -19.42
N SER A 59 -0.84 0.49 -19.09
CA SER A 59 -0.71 -0.93 -19.45
C SER A 59 -1.69 -1.84 -18.69
N CYS A 60 -2.15 -1.45 -17.50
CA CYS A 60 -3.04 -2.27 -16.66
C CYS A 60 -4.45 -2.48 -17.23
N ILE A 61 -4.94 -1.59 -18.09
CA ILE A 61 -6.30 -1.69 -18.68
C ILE A 61 -6.27 -2.03 -20.18
N LEU A 62 -5.07 -2.22 -20.75
CA LEU A 62 -4.89 -2.57 -22.15
C LEU A 62 -4.68 -4.08 -22.29
N LYS A 63 -5.53 -4.74 -23.08
CA LYS A 63 -5.32 -6.14 -23.45
C LYS A 63 -4.17 -6.25 -24.44
N ALA A 64 -3.15 -7.04 -24.12
CA ALA A 64 -1.98 -7.20 -24.99
C ALA A 64 -2.34 -7.79 -26.36
N SER A 65 -3.37 -8.63 -26.42
CA SER A 65 -3.92 -9.20 -27.66
C SER A 65 -4.46 -8.15 -28.65
N LYS A 66 -4.87 -6.97 -28.16
CA LYS A 66 -5.43 -5.88 -28.95
C LYS A 66 -4.37 -4.91 -29.48
N ILE A 67 -3.12 -5.05 -29.06
CA ILE A 67 -2.01 -4.25 -29.57
C ILE A 67 -1.71 -4.73 -31.00
N ARG A 68 -1.48 -3.77 -31.91
CA ARG A 68 -1.12 -4.08 -33.30
C ARG A 68 0.20 -4.86 -33.35
N ASP A 69 0.34 -5.71 -34.34
CA ASP A 69 1.59 -6.43 -34.56
C ASP A 69 2.72 -5.44 -34.89
N ASN A 70 3.91 -5.73 -34.35
CA ASN A 70 5.10 -4.89 -34.42
C ASN A 70 4.90 -3.47 -33.87
N ALA A 71 3.99 -3.28 -32.91
CA ALA A 71 3.94 -2.04 -32.14
C ALA A 71 5.23 -1.84 -31.35
N GLU A 72 5.67 -0.59 -31.24
CA GLU A 72 6.81 -0.20 -30.42
C GLU A 72 6.34 0.17 -29.02
N ILE A 73 6.92 -0.47 -28.01
CA ILE A 73 6.60 -0.29 -26.60
C ILE A 73 7.86 0.13 -25.87
N THR A 74 7.80 1.27 -25.17
CA THR A 74 8.87 1.75 -24.31
C THR A 74 8.41 1.78 -22.86
N THR A 75 9.12 1.04 -22.02
CA THR A 75 8.98 1.04 -20.55
C THR A 75 10.11 1.88 -19.93
N ILE A 76 10.17 1.97 -18.60
CA ILE A 76 11.23 2.75 -17.92
C ILE A 76 12.62 2.18 -18.20
N GLU A 77 12.72 0.86 -18.33
CA GLU A 77 13.95 0.12 -18.65
C GLU A 77 14.49 0.49 -20.04
N GLY A 78 13.61 0.90 -20.98
CA GLY A 78 13.99 1.40 -22.30
C GLY A 78 14.35 2.88 -22.36
N ILE A 79 14.12 3.64 -21.28
CA ILE A 79 14.44 5.08 -21.22
C ILE A 79 15.89 5.30 -20.78
N GLY A 80 16.36 4.53 -19.81
CA GLY A 80 17.73 4.61 -19.32
C GLY A 80 17.96 3.67 -18.14
N THR A 81 19.22 3.36 -17.90
CA THR A 81 19.68 2.44 -16.86
C THR A 81 20.46 3.19 -15.78
N VAL A 82 20.85 2.50 -14.71
CA VAL A 82 21.68 3.10 -13.64
C VAL A 82 22.99 3.66 -14.20
N ASP A 83 23.60 2.96 -15.17
CA ASP A 83 24.86 3.38 -15.80
C ASP A 83 24.66 4.40 -16.94
N ASN A 84 23.46 4.50 -17.49
CA ASN A 84 23.14 5.41 -18.59
C ASN A 84 21.79 6.10 -18.36
N LEU A 85 21.80 7.08 -17.47
CA LEU A 85 20.61 7.85 -17.10
C LEU A 85 20.20 8.81 -18.23
N HIS A 86 18.90 8.77 -18.55
CA HIS A 86 18.23 9.81 -19.34
C HIS A 86 18.19 11.15 -18.58
N PRO A 87 18.19 12.31 -19.25
CA PRO A 87 18.05 13.62 -18.59
C PRO A 87 16.88 13.70 -17.59
N LEU A 88 15.72 13.13 -17.92
CA LEU A 88 14.58 13.01 -16.99
C LEU A 88 14.92 12.25 -15.72
N GLN A 89 15.68 11.14 -15.80
CA GLN A 89 16.06 10.36 -14.62
C GLN A 89 17.05 11.13 -13.75
N ALA A 90 18.06 11.77 -14.36
CA ALA A 90 19.03 12.62 -13.65
C ALA A 90 18.34 13.80 -12.94
N ALA A 91 17.44 14.50 -13.63
CA ALA A 91 16.66 15.59 -13.05
C ALA A 91 15.74 15.09 -11.91
N TRP A 92 15.11 13.92 -12.06
CA TRP A 92 14.29 13.34 -10.99
C TRP A 92 15.09 13.09 -9.71
N MET A 93 16.33 12.63 -9.86
CA MET A 93 17.25 12.40 -8.75
C MET A 93 17.66 13.72 -8.09
N ALA A 94 18.09 14.70 -8.90
CA ALA A 94 18.53 16.03 -8.45
C ALA A 94 17.45 16.79 -7.68
N HIS A 95 16.20 16.73 -8.15
CA HIS A 95 15.05 17.40 -7.53
C HIS A 95 14.42 16.59 -6.37
N GLY A 96 15.02 15.46 -5.98
CA GLY A 96 14.52 14.65 -4.87
C GLY A 96 13.13 14.06 -5.11
N CYS A 97 12.72 13.88 -6.37
CA CYS A 97 11.38 13.47 -6.76
C CYS A 97 11.06 12.03 -6.33
N ALA A 98 12.06 11.15 -6.34
CA ALA A 98 11.91 9.75 -5.96
C ALA A 98 11.90 9.58 -4.42
N GLN A 99 10.81 9.98 -3.75
CA GLN A 99 10.62 9.72 -2.32
C GLN A 99 10.45 8.23 -2.02
N CYS A 100 9.22 7.72 -2.04
CA CYS A 100 8.98 6.27 -2.04
C CYS A 100 9.44 5.64 -3.36
N GLY A 101 9.34 6.40 -4.47
CA GLY A 101 9.79 6.01 -5.81
C GLY A 101 8.76 5.27 -6.67
N PHE A 102 7.64 4.81 -6.09
CA PHE A 102 6.73 3.88 -6.80
C PHE A 102 6.08 4.49 -8.05
N CYS A 103 5.81 5.80 -8.03
CA CYS A 103 5.27 6.50 -9.19
C CYS A 103 6.34 6.94 -10.20
N SER A 104 7.63 6.94 -9.83
CA SER A 104 8.70 7.54 -10.64
C SER A 104 8.77 6.94 -12.05
N PRO A 105 8.73 5.61 -12.24
CA PRO A 105 8.73 5.03 -13.59
C PRO A 105 7.61 5.57 -14.49
N GLY A 106 6.36 5.51 -14.02
CA GLY A 106 5.21 5.97 -14.79
C GLY A 106 5.20 7.48 -15.06
N PHE A 107 5.75 8.29 -14.16
CA PHE A 107 5.95 9.72 -14.41
C PHE A 107 7.03 9.99 -15.44
N ILE A 108 8.19 9.32 -15.35
CA ILE A 108 9.30 9.53 -16.27
C ILE A 108 8.92 9.09 -17.68
N VAL A 109 8.27 7.92 -17.82
CA VAL A 109 7.74 7.46 -19.11
C VAL A 109 6.71 8.44 -19.67
N SER A 110 5.80 8.94 -18.83
CA SER A 110 4.81 9.94 -19.25
C SER A 110 5.46 11.25 -19.68
N ALA A 111 6.45 11.74 -18.93
CA ALA A 111 7.18 12.97 -19.22
C ALA A 111 8.01 12.84 -20.49
N LYS A 112 8.61 11.68 -20.77
CA LYS A 112 9.29 11.43 -22.04
C LYS A 112 8.30 11.61 -23.20
N GLY A 113 7.11 11.00 -23.11
CA GLY A 113 6.08 11.19 -24.13
C GLY A 113 5.65 12.65 -24.32
N LEU A 114 5.64 13.46 -23.26
CA LEU A 114 5.42 14.91 -23.39
C LEU A 114 6.56 15.60 -24.13
N LEU A 115 7.81 15.32 -23.77
CA LEU A 115 8.98 16.01 -24.31
C LEU A 115 9.32 15.58 -25.74
N ASP A 116 8.93 14.36 -26.14
CA ASP A 116 8.99 13.91 -27.53
C ASP A 116 8.02 14.74 -28.41
N ASP A 117 6.84 15.09 -27.89
CA ASP A 117 5.82 15.89 -28.60
C ASP A 117 6.06 17.41 -28.51
N ASN A 118 6.49 17.90 -27.34
CA ASN A 118 6.76 19.30 -27.04
C ASN A 118 8.09 19.42 -26.26
N PRO A 119 9.21 19.75 -26.93
CA PRO A 119 10.53 19.83 -26.29
C PRO A 119 10.72 21.08 -25.41
N ASN A 120 9.78 22.03 -25.41
CA ASN A 120 9.85 23.24 -24.58
C ASN A 120 8.49 23.56 -23.92
N PRO A 121 7.99 22.67 -23.06
CA PRO A 121 6.70 22.88 -22.43
C PRO A 121 6.80 23.94 -21.35
N THR A 122 5.71 24.68 -21.15
CA THR A 122 5.50 25.50 -19.96
C THR A 122 5.17 24.60 -18.75
N ARG A 123 5.34 25.14 -17.54
CA ARG A 123 5.01 24.42 -16.30
C ARG A 123 3.53 24.00 -16.25
N ASP A 124 2.64 24.82 -16.80
CA ASP A 124 1.21 24.50 -16.85
C ASP A 124 0.90 23.39 -17.84
N GLU A 125 1.60 23.33 -18.98
CA GLU A 125 1.50 22.20 -19.91
C GLU A 125 1.97 20.90 -19.27
N VAL A 126 3.05 20.92 -18.49
CA VAL A 126 3.52 19.75 -17.73
C VAL A 126 2.44 19.28 -16.74
N ARG A 127 1.84 20.22 -15.98
CA ARG A 127 0.75 19.92 -15.03
C ARG A 127 -0.48 19.34 -15.73
N ASN A 128 -0.90 19.95 -16.82
CA ASN A 128 -2.04 19.52 -17.62
C ASN A 128 -1.80 18.13 -18.23
N TRP A 129 -0.58 17.86 -18.70
CA TRP A 129 -0.18 16.56 -19.20
C TRP A 129 -0.27 15.48 -18.12
N PHE A 130 0.31 15.70 -16.94
CA PHE A 130 0.23 14.75 -15.83
C PHE A 130 -1.21 14.49 -15.37
N ASN A 131 -2.05 15.52 -15.34
CA ASN A 131 -3.48 15.34 -15.07
C ASN A 131 -4.16 14.48 -16.15
N LYS A 132 -3.93 14.78 -17.44
CA LYS A 132 -4.51 14.04 -18.58
C LYS A 132 -4.05 12.58 -18.63
N LYS A 133 -2.78 12.32 -18.30
CA LYS A 133 -2.17 10.97 -18.28
C LYS A 133 -2.30 10.28 -16.92
N ARG A 134 -3.08 10.87 -16.00
CA ARG A 134 -3.42 10.33 -14.68
C ARG A 134 -2.20 10.00 -13.84
N ASN A 135 -1.12 10.77 -13.95
CA ASN A 135 0.09 10.58 -13.15
C ASN A 135 -0.15 11.10 -11.72
N LEU A 136 -0.44 10.19 -10.78
CA LEU A 136 -0.68 10.54 -9.38
C LEU A 136 0.57 10.33 -8.54
N CYS A 137 0.83 11.24 -7.59
CA CYS A 137 1.87 11.09 -6.58
C CYS A 137 1.32 11.47 -5.21
N ARG A 138 1.55 10.61 -4.21
CA ARG A 138 1.12 10.88 -2.82
C ARG A 138 2.21 11.53 -1.96
N CYS A 139 3.47 11.50 -2.39
CA CYS A 139 4.62 11.89 -1.57
C CYS A 139 5.09 13.33 -1.78
N THR A 140 5.13 13.81 -3.04
CA THR A 140 5.96 14.97 -3.41
C THR A 140 5.22 16.31 -3.47
N GLY A 141 3.88 16.31 -3.49
CA GLY A 141 3.12 17.52 -3.77
C GLY A 141 3.31 18.05 -5.20
N TYR A 142 3.80 17.22 -6.13
CA TYR A 142 3.96 17.47 -7.57
C TYR A 142 4.97 18.53 -8.00
N LYS A 143 5.19 19.61 -7.22
CA LYS A 143 6.08 20.71 -7.60
C LYS A 143 7.49 20.23 -8.03
N PRO A 144 8.18 19.36 -7.26
CA PRO A 144 9.50 18.86 -7.68
C PRO A 144 9.46 18.08 -9.00
N LEU A 145 8.35 17.38 -9.28
CA LEU A 145 8.19 16.61 -10.51
C LEU A 145 8.12 17.53 -11.73
N VAL A 146 7.44 18.68 -11.59
CA VAL A 146 7.40 19.71 -12.63
C VAL A 146 8.79 20.33 -12.80
N ASP A 147 9.48 20.66 -11.70
CA ASP A 147 10.85 21.21 -11.74
C ASP A 147 11.81 20.28 -12.50
N ALA A 148 11.74 18.97 -12.22
CA ALA A 148 12.54 17.96 -12.91
C ALA A 148 12.26 17.86 -14.42
N VAL A 149 10.99 17.97 -14.85
CA VAL A 149 10.67 17.97 -16.29
C VAL A 149 11.24 19.21 -16.98
N MET A 150 11.12 20.38 -16.36
CA MET A 150 11.64 21.63 -16.92
C MET A 150 13.17 21.58 -17.11
N ASP A 151 13.91 21.11 -16.08
CA ASP A 151 15.36 20.98 -16.16
C ASP A 151 15.79 19.90 -17.16
N ALA A 152 15.08 18.76 -17.21
CA ALA A 152 15.36 17.73 -18.21
C ALA A 152 15.14 18.24 -19.63
N ALA A 153 14.11 19.05 -19.86
CA ALA A 153 13.85 19.67 -21.16
C ALA A 153 14.98 20.65 -21.55
N ALA A 154 15.47 21.47 -20.61
CA ALA A 154 16.63 22.35 -20.84
C ALA A 154 17.89 21.55 -21.23
N VAL A 155 18.16 20.43 -20.54
CA VAL A 155 19.28 19.54 -20.90
C VAL A 155 19.09 18.93 -22.29
N MET A 156 17.88 18.47 -22.62
CA MET A 156 17.59 17.90 -23.95
C MET A 156 17.72 18.94 -25.08
N ARG A 157 17.55 20.24 -24.80
CA ARG A 157 17.78 21.33 -25.75
C ARG A 157 19.23 21.82 -25.80
N GLY A 158 20.13 21.27 -24.97
CA GLY A 158 21.53 21.68 -24.89
C GLY A 158 21.77 23.01 -24.16
N GLU A 159 20.80 23.48 -23.37
CA GLU A 159 20.93 24.71 -22.56
C GLU A 159 21.72 24.48 -21.26
N LYS A 160 21.77 23.22 -20.80
CA LYS A 160 22.49 22.74 -19.61
C LYS A 160 23.03 21.33 -19.86
N SER A 161 24.06 20.92 -19.13
CA SER A 161 24.56 19.54 -19.13
C SER A 161 23.82 18.68 -18.09
N LYS A 162 23.94 17.34 -18.17
CA LYS A 162 23.40 16.46 -17.12
C LYS A 162 24.17 16.65 -15.81
N GLU A 163 25.46 16.93 -15.91
CA GLU A 163 26.40 17.13 -14.81
C GLU A 163 25.99 18.35 -13.97
N ASP A 164 25.46 19.41 -14.60
CA ASP A 164 24.95 20.61 -13.92
C ASP A 164 23.75 20.33 -13.00
N LEU A 165 23.06 19.21 -13.18
CA LEU A 165 21.95 18.80 -12.32
C LEU A 165 22.42 18.05 -11.07
N LEU A 166 23.57 17.38 -11.15
CA LEU A 166 24.02 16.46 -10.13
C LEU A 166 24.73 17.20 -8.99
N PHE A 167 24.56 16.68 -7.77
CA PHE A 167 25.21 17.22 -6.60
C PHE A 167 26.74 17.15 -6.73
N THR A 168 27.41 18.30 -6.59
CA THR A 168 28.88 18.38 -6.50
C THR A 168 29.27 18.65 -5.04
N PRO A 169 30.08 17.77 -4.41
CA PRO A 169 30.57 18.00 -3.06
C PRO A 169 31.42 19.29 -2.99
N THR A 170 31.10 20.19 -2.07
CA THR A 170 31.86 21.44 -1.82
C THR A 170 32.69 21.38 -0.53
N GLY A 171 32.72 20.23 0.14
CA GLY A 171 33.46 19.97 1.37
C GLY A 171 33.06 18.61 1.97
N ASP A 172 33.42 18.38 3.24
CA ASP A 172 33.24 17.07 3.90
C ASP A 172 31.85 16.85 4.53
N SER A 173 30.89 17.76 4.30
CA SER A 173 29.54 17.69 4.88
C SER A 173 28.46 17.71 3.81
N ILE A 174 27.54 16.75 3.92
CA ILE A 174 26.30 16.71 3.13
C ILE A 174 25.08 17.24 3.91
N LYS A 175 25.23 17.57 5.20
CA LYS A 175 24.12 18.04 6.05
C LYS A 175 23.60 19.39 5.57
N GLY A 176 22.28 19.49 5.36
CA GLY A 176 21.64 20.72 4.87
C GLY A 176 21.85 20.98 3.37
N THR A 177 22.45 20.05 2.64
CA THR A 177 22.64 20.13 1.18
C THR A 177 21.52 19.40 0.43
N ASN A 178 21.58 19.45 -0.90
CA ASN A 178 20.74 18.68 -1.82
C ASN A 178 21.38 17.36 -2.27
N TYR A 179 22.22 16.75 -1.43
CA TYR A 179 22.81 15.43 -1.71
C TYR A 179 21.74 14.40 -2.11
N ILE A 180 21.97 13.72 -3.23
CA ILE A 180 21.02 12.78 -3.81
C ILE A 180 20.94 11.54 -2.92
N ARG A 181 19.71 11.15 -2.54
CA ARG A 181 19.51 9.94 -1.72
C ARG A 181 20.07 8.68 -2.44
N PRO A 182 20.68 7.73 -1.71
CA PRO A 182 21.29 6.54 -2.33
C PRO A 182 20.33 5.73 -3.21
N SER A 183 19.08 5.55 -2.77
CA SER A 183 18.04 4.81 -3.51
C SER A 183 17.54 5.47 -4.80
N ALA A 184 17.97 6.70 -5.14
CA ALA A 184 17.35 7.47 -6.21
C ALA A 184 17.51 6.81 -7.59
N ALA A 185 18.73 6.35 -7.91
CA ALA A 185 19.05 5.77 -9.22
C ALA A 185 18.19 4.55 -9.54
N GLN A 186 18.04 3.62 -8.59
CA GLN A 186 17.21 2.42 -8.75
C GLN A 186 15.72 2.76 -8.88
N LYS A 187 15.23 3.76 -8.12
CA LYS A 187 13.83 4.19 -8.19
C LYS A 187 13.46 4.83 -9.54
N VAL A 188 14.36 5.60 -10.14
CA VAL A 188 14.10 6.30 -11.41
C VAL A 188 14.34 5.42 -12.64
N THR A 189 15.04 4.31 -12.48
CA THR A 189 15.30 3.31 -13.54
C THR A 189 14.36 2.11 -13.46
N GLY A 190 13.55 2.01 -12.40
CA GLY A 190 12.61 0.91 -12.20
C GLY A 190 13.22 -0.35 -11.58
N THR A 191 14.52 -0.35 -11.28
CA THR A 191 15.27 -1.49 -10.71
C THR A 191 15.24 -1.51 -9.17
N TRP A 192 14.32 -0.76 -8.56
CA TRP A 192 14.00 -0.84 -7.14
C TRP A 192 12.80 -1.76 -7.00
N ASP A 193 13.07 -3.04 -6.72
CA ASP A 193 12.02 -4.03 -6.54
C ASP A 193 11.28 -3.77 -5.24
N TYR A 194 9.95 -3.66 -5.35
CA TYR A 194 9.00 -3.56 -4.24
C TYR A 194 8.44 -4.95 -3.92
N GLY A 195 7.58 -5.07 -2.90
CA GLY A 195 7.10 -6.38 -2.44
C GLY A 195 6.40 -7.23 -3.51
N ALA A 196 5.61 -6.60 -4.40
CA ALA A 196 4.97 -7.29 -5.52
C ALA A 196 5.93 -7.56 -6.71
N ASP A 197 7.08 -6.90 -6.76
CA ASP A 197 8.13 -7.18 -7.75
C ASP A 197 8.97 -8.37 -7.27
N ASP A 198 9.46 -8.33 -6.02
CA ASP A 198 10.19 -9.43 -5.37
C ASP A 198 9.41 -10.75 -5.45
N ALA A 199 8.09 -10.70 -5.24
CA ALA A 199 7.22 -11.87 -5.34
C ALA A 199 7.34 -12.58 -6.70
N LEU A 200 7.64 -11.86 -7.79
CA LEU A 200 7.83 -12.44 -9.12
C LEU A 200 9.20 -13.11 -9.29
N HIS A 201 10.18 -12.76 -8.46
CA HIS A 201 11.52 -13.35 -8.44
C HIS A 201 11.64 -14.55 -7.49
N MET A 202 10.60 -14.84 -6.70
CA MET A 202 10.59 -15.98 -5.80
C MET A 202 10.57 -17.32 -6.57
N PRO A 203 10.98 -18.44 -5.93
CA PRO A 203 11.02 -19.76 -6.55
C PRO A 203 9.68 -20.20 -7.17
N GLU A 204 9.72 -21.06 -8.18
CA GLU A 204 8.54 -21.54 -8.93
C GLU A 204 7.47 -22.18 -8.03
N ASP A 205 7.87 -22.75 -6.90
CA ASP A 205 6.97 -23.38 -5.94
C ASP A 205 6.36 -22.38 -4.94
N THR A 206 6.51 -21.07 -5.16
CA THR A 206 5.85 -20.04 -4.33
C THR A 206 4.34 -20.01 -4.56
N LEU A 207 3.57 -20.17 -3.49
CA LEU A 207 2.10 -20.09 -3.55
C LEU A 207 1.63 -18.63 -3.54
N ARG A 208 0.63 -18.33 -4.37
CA ARG A 208 -0.03 -17.03 -4.44
C ARG A 208 -1.30 -17.07 -3.60
N LEU A 209 -1.44 -16.09 -2.72
CA LEU A 209 -2.52 -16.04 -1.75
C LEU A 209 -3.64 -15.10 -2.22
N ALA A 210 -4.87 -15.48 -1.92
CA ALA A 210 -6.04 -14.60 -1.97
C ALA A 210 -6.86 -14.75 -0.67
N LEU A 211 -7.55 -13.68 -0.29
CA LEU A 211 -8.38 -13.67 0.91
C LEU A 211 -9.84 -13.91 0.57
N VAL A 212 -10.51 -14.71 1.39
CA VAL A 212 -11.98 -14.73 1.50
C VAL A 212 -12.34 -13.67 2.53
N GLN A 213 -13.03 -12.62 2.11
CA GLN A 213 -13.27 -11.44 2.94
C GLN A 213 -14.75 -11.24 3.22
N ALA A 214 -15.06 -10.71 4.40
CA ALA A 214 -16.43 -10.37 4.77
C ALA A 214 -16.98 -9.24 3.89
N GLU A 215 -18.20 -9.42 3.38
CA GLU A 215 -18.92 -8.42 2.58
C GLU A 215 -19.97 -7.63 3.41
N VAL A 216 -20.00 -7.84 4.72
CA VAL A 216 -20.85 -7.15 5.70
C VAL A 216 -20.00 -6.57 6.84
N SER A 217 -20.52 -5.59 7.56
CA SER A 217 -19.75 -4.86 8.59
C SER A 217 -19.77 -5.50 9.98
N HIS A 218 -20.77 -6.31 10.33
CA HIS A 218 -20.86 -6.97 11.63
C HIS A 218 -21.73 -8.22 11.50
N ALA A 219 -21.20 -9.38 11.89
CA ALA A 219 -21.92 -10.64 11.82
C ALA A 219 -21.32 -11.70 12.74
N ASN A 220 -22.12 -12.68 13.16
CA ASN A 220 -21.62 -13.96 13.67
C ASN A 220 -21.36 -14.91 12.50
N ILE A 221 -20.24 -15.63 12.53
CA ILE A 221 -19.90 -16.65 11.55
C ILE A 221 -20.55 -17.97 11.97
N LYS A 222 -21.42 -18.53 11.13
CA LYS A 222 -22.06 -19.82 11.37
C LYS A 222 -21.26 -20.97 10.79
N SER A 223 -20.76 -20.80 9.57
CA SER A 223 -19.96 -21.81 8.89
C SER A 223 -19.09 -21.22 7.77
N VAL A 224 -18.01 -21.93 7.43
CA VAL A 224 -17.14 -21.67 6.27
C VAL A 224 -17.01 -22.98 5.51
N ASP A 225 -17.57 -23.06 4.31
CA ASP A 225 -17.51 -24.22 3.41
C ASP A 225 -16.51 -23.97 2.28
N THR A 226 -15.46 -24.80 2.26
CA THR A 226 -14.33 -24.73 1.33
C THR A 226 -14.38 -25.81 0.24
N ALA A 227 -15.31 -26.77 0.31
CA ALA A 227 -15.22 -28.03 -0.41
C ALA A 227 -15.24 -27.91 -1.94
N ASP A 228 -15.93 -26.91 -2.48
CA ASP A 228 -15.96 -26.63 -3.92
C ASP A 228 -14.69 -25.87 -4.37
N ALA A 229 -14.24 -24.91 -3.56
CA ALA A 229 -13.06 -24.12 -3.83
C ALA A 229 -11.77 -24.96 -3.79
N GLU A 230 -11.69 -25.95 -2.89
CA GLU A 230 -10.55 -26.89 -2.81
C GLU A 230 -10.32 -27.70 -4.08
N LYS A 231 -11.38 -27.92 -4.89
CA LYS A 231 -11.30 -28.69 -6.14
C LYS A 231 -10.94 -27.82 -7.34
N MET A 232 -10.82 -26.51 -7.16
CA MET A 232 -10.57 -25.58 -8.26
C MET A 232 -9.12 -25.67 -8.77
N PRO A 233 -8.89 -25.31 -10.05
CA PRO A 233 -7.56 -25.38 -10.64
C PRO A 233 -6.51 -24.64 -9.81
N GLY A 234 -5.36 -25.29 -9.62
CA GLY A 234 -4.19 -24.69 -8.98
C GLY A 234 -4.27 -24.50 -7.46
N VAL A 235 -5.43 -24.75 -6.83
CA VAL A 235 -5.59 -24.61 -5.38
C VAL A 235 -4.74 -25.67 -4.67
N PHE A 236 -3.85 -25.19 -3.81
CA PHE A 236 -2.98 -26.03 -2.98
C PHE A 236 -3.61 -26.29 -1.61
N ARG A 237 -4.12 -25.24 -0.97
CA ARG A 237 -4.75 -25.32 0.34
C ARG A 237 -5.66 -24.12 0.61
N ILE A 238 -6.73 -24.33 1.36
CA ILE A 238 -7.52 -23.27 1.96
C ILE A 238 -7.31 -23.31 3.48
N ILE A 239 -7.04 -22.16 4.07
CA ILE A 239 -6.65 -22.00 5.48
C ILE A 239 -7.72 -21.18 6.17
N THR A 240 -8.27 -21.70 7.24
CA THR A 240 -9.26 -21.02 8.10
C THR A 240 -8.67 -20.73 9.47
N ALA A 241 -9.43 -20.08 10.35
CA ALA A 241 -9.03 -19.89 11.75
C ALA A 241 -8.64 -21.20 12.47
N ARG A 242 -9.20 -22.36 12.06
CA ARG A 242 -8.91 -23.68 12.65
C ARG A 242 -7.51 -24.20 12.32
N ASP A 243 -6.91 -23.70 11.25
CA ASP A 243 -5.57 -24.08 10.82
C ASP A 243 -4.48 -23.22 11.46
N VAL A 244 -4.85 -22.14 12.16
CA VAL A 244 -3.89 -21.22 12.78
C VAL A 244 -3.21 -21.93 13.97
N PRO A 245 -1.88 -22.09 13.97
CA PRO A 245 -1.20 -22.87 15.03
C PRO A 245 -1.23 -22.21 16.41
N GLY A 246 -1.28 -20.87 16.45
CA GLY A 246 -1.24 -20.07 17.67
C GLY A 246 -2.61 -19.64 18.19
N ARG A 247 -2.63 -18.52 18.91
CA ARG A 247 -3.83 -17.95 19.53
C ARG A 247 -4.84 -17.38 18.51
N ASN A 248 -4.45 -17.23 17.24
CA ASN A 248 -5.26 -16.56 16.22
C ASN A 248 -5.67 -15.13 16.62
N ARG A 249 -4.83 -14.41 17.36
CA ARG A 249 -5.06 -13.02 17.76
C ARG A 249 -3.79 -12.19 17.59
N ILE A 250 -3.95 -10.94 17.18
CA ILE A 250 -2.89 -9.94 17.16
C ILE A 250 -2.90 -9.22 18.50
N ASN A 251 -1.77 -9.22 19.20
CA ASN A 251 -1.60 -8.50 20.45
C ASN A 251 -1.47 -7.00 20.16
N GLY A 252 -2.38 -6.20 20.69
CA GLY A 252 -2.36 -4.73 20.61
C GLY A 252 -1.24 -4.07 21.41
N LEU A 253 -0.49 -4.84 22.21
CA LEU A 253 0.54 -4.37 23.14
C LEU A 253 -0.01 -3.24 24.01
N VAL A 254 -1.07 -3.52 24.76
CA VAL A 254 -1.73 -2.53 25.62
C VAL A 254 -0.73 -2.01 26.67
N MET A 255 -0.09 -0.88 26.37
CA MET A 255 0.94 -0.25 27.21
C MET A 255 0.36 0.63 28.33
N LEU A 256 -0.95 0.90 28.33
CA LEU A 256 -1.64 1.79 29.28
C LEU A 256 -2.77 1.04 30.01
N PRO A 257 -2.44 0.05 30.88
CA PRO A 257 -3.43 -0.89 31.41
C PRO A 257 -4.44 -0.27 32.40
N LEU A 258 -4.11 0.84 33.06
CA LEU A 258 -4.98 1.41 34.11
C LEU A 258 -6.26 2.04 33.57
N ASN A 259 -6.22 2.59 32.36
CA ASN A 259 -7.38 3.26 31.74
C ASN A 259 -7.96 2.45 30.58
N ASN A 260 -7.35 1.32 30.23
CA ASN A 260 -7.83 0.46 29.17
C ASN A 260 -8.74 -0.63 29.74
N LYS A 261 -9.96 -0.72 29.21
CA LYS A 261 -10.98 -1.69 29.59
C LYS A 261 -10.89 -2.98 28.76
N CYS A 262 -9.96 -3.06 27.80
CA CYS A 262 -9.67 -4.27 27.01
C CYS A 262 -8.30 -4.87 27.34
N ASP A 263 -8.13 -6.16 27.04
CA ASP A 263 -6.89 -6.92 27.28
C ASP A 263 -5.89 -6.86 26.09
N GLY A 264 -6.28 -6.23 24.98
CA GLY A 264 -5.48 -6.08 23.77
C GLY A 264 -5.44 -7.31 22.86
N TRP A 265 -6.30 -8.31 23.06
CA TRP A 265 -6.35 -9.53 22.25
C TRP A 265 -7.65 -9.65 21.45
N ASP A 266 -8.27 -8.52 21.10
CA ASP A 266 -9.54 -8.42 20.39
C ASP A 266 -9.45 -8.79 18.90
N ARG A 267 -8.30 -8.51 18.26
CA ARG A 267 -8.16 -8.60 16.80
C ARG A 267 -7.78 -10.01 16.33
N PRO A 268 -8.62 -10.73 15.55
CA PRO A 268 -8.24 -12.01 14.96
C PRO A 268 -7.21 -11.88 13.84
N ILE A 269 -6.44 -12.95 13.58
CA ILE A 269 -5.65 -13.07 12.34
C ILE A 269 -6.58 -13.48 11.20
N LEU A 270 -7.37 -14.53 11.42
CA LEU A 270 -8.50 -14.94 10.59
C LEU A 270 -9.75 -15.02 11.46
N CYS A 271 -10.87 -14.46 11.00
CA CYS A 271 -12.10 -14.48 11.78
C CYS A 271 -12.56 -15.92 12.07
N ASP A 272 -12.85 -16.20 13.34
CA ASP A 272 -13.36 -17.48 13.83
C ASP A 272 -14.86 -17.39 14.15
N GLU A 273 -15.23 -16.47 15.04
CA GLU A 273 -16.59 -16.39 15.60
C GLU A 273 -17.39 -15.22 15.00
N LYS A 274 -16.72 -14.10 14.71
CA LYS A 274 -17.37 -12.85 14.31
C LYS A 274 -16.61 -12.11 13.21
N VAL A 275 -17.37 -11.39 12.41
CA VAL A 275 -16.92 -10.30 11.54
C VAL A 275 -17.11 -9.00 12.31
N PHE A 276 -16.08 -8.15 12.35
CA PHE A 276 -16.06 -6.87 13.06
C PHE A 276 -16.06 -5.67 12.10
N GLN A 277 -15.63 -5.87 10.87
CA GLN A 277 -15.72 -4.87 9.81
C GLN A 277 -15.83 -5.50 8.41
N PHE A 278 -16.34 -4.71 7.47
CA PHE A 278 -16.26 -5.06 6.05
C PHE A 278 -14.79 -5.28 5.66
N GLY A 279 -14.54 -6.35 4.91
CA GLY A 279 -13.21 -6.73 4.45
C GLY A 279 -12.45 -7.67 5.38
N ASP A 280 -12.97 -7.99 6.57
CA ASP A 280 -12.31 -8.95 7.47
C ASP A 280 -11.93 -10.26 6.78
N ALA A 281 -10.69 -10.71 6.96
CA ALA A 281 -10.20 -11.96 6.40
C ALA A 281 -10.76 -13.15 7.19
N ILE A 282 -11.55 -13.98 6.52
CA ILE A 282 -12.18 -15.17 7.10
C ILE A 282 -11.35 -16.42 6.76
N ALA A 283 -10.81 -16.49 5.54
CA ALA A 283 -9.95 -17.57 5.08
C ALA A 283 -8.90 -17.09 4.08
N ILE A 284 -7.86 -17.90 3.90
CA ILE A 284 -6.79 -17.71 2.92
C ILE A 284 -6.87 -18.85 1.91
N VAL A 285 -6.89 -18.53 0.62
CA VAL A 285 -6.70 -19.50 -0.45
C VAL A 285 -5.27 -19.40 -0.94
N ALA A 286 -4.53 -20.50 -0.91
CA ALA A 286 -3.20 -20.62 -1.48
C ALA A 286 -3.26 -21.44 -2.78
N ALA A 287 -2.77 -20.88 -3.88
CA ALA A 287 -2.75 -21.53 -5.19
C ALA A 287 -1.42 -21.32 -5.92
N ASP A 288 -1.22 -21.98 -7.06
CA ASP A 288 -0.07 -21.78 -7.97
C ASP A 288 -0.02 -20.37 -8.60
N THR A 289 -1.16 -19.73 -8.84
CA THR A 289 -1.27 -18.39 -9.43
C THR A 289 -2.24 -17.50 -8.65
N GLU A 290 -2.04 -16.18 -8.70
CA GLU A 290 -2.95 -15.23 -8.06
C GLU A 290 -4.35 -15.31 -8.67
N ALA A 291 -4.45 -15.55 -9.98
CA ALA A 291 -5.72 -15.71 -10.68
C ALA A 291 -6.52 -16.92 -10.15
N HIS A 292 -5.86 -18.07 -9.99
CA HIS A 292 -6.47 -19.26 -9.40
C HIS A 292 -6.88 -19.03 -7.95
N ALA A 293 -6.00 -18.44 -7.13
CA ALA A 293 -6.31 -18.13 -5.73
C ALA A 293 -7.54 -17.22 -5.62
N ARG A 294 -7.61 -16.14 -6.40
CA ARG A 294 -8.75 -15.21 -6.38
C ARG A 294 -10.03 -15.83 -6.92
N ALA A 295 -9.95 -16.70 -7.93
CA ALA A 295 -11.12 -17.41 -8.44
C ALA A 295 -11.69 -18.36 -7.38
N ALA A 296 -10.82 -19.11 -6.70
CA ALA A 296 -11.22 -20.02 -5.64
C ALA A 296 -11.69 -19.31 -4.37
N ALA A 297 -11.12 -18.15 -4.01
CA ALA A 297 -11.60 -17.35 -2.89
C ALA A 297 -13.07 -16.93 -3.06
N LYS A 298 -13.53 -16.68 -4.29
CA LYS A 298 -14.95 -16.38 -4.58
C LYS A 298 -15.88 -17.59 -4.47
N ALA A 299 -15.34 -18.80 -4.51
CA ALA A 299 -16.11 -20.03 -4.44
C ALA A 299 -16.28 -20.56 -3.01
N VAL A 300 -15.52 -20.02 -2.04
CA VAL A 300 -15.71 -20.32 -0.60
C VAL A 300 -17.03 -19.71 -0.14
N LYS A 301 -17.87 -20.52 0.51
CA LYS A 301 -19.18 -20.09 1.01
C LYS A 301 -19.07 -19.80 2.49
N VAL A 302 -19.48 -18.61 2.90
CA VAL A 302 -19.52 -18.21 4.31
C VAL A 302 -20.97 -17.96 4.71
N GLU A 303 -21.44 -18.69 5.70
CA GLU A 303 -22.75 -18.47 6.28
C GLU A 303 -22.64 -17.51 7.46
N LEU A 304 -23.38 -16.40 7.40
CA LEU A 304 -23.32 -15.31 8.36
C LEU A 304 -24.71 -15.03 8.95
N GLU A 305 -24.76 -14.81 10.25
CA GLU A 305 -25.88 -14.13 10.90
C GLU A 305 -25.51 -12.65 11.05
N VAL A 306 -26.10 -11.80 10.23
CA VAL A 306 -25.80 -10.36 10.21
C VAL A 306 -26.32 -9.70 11.49
N LEU A 307 -25.46 -8.89 12.11
CA LEU A 307 -25.76 -8.11 13.31
C LEU A 307 -25.88 -6.62 12.96
N PRO A 308 -26.52 -5.80 13.81
CA PRO A 308 -26.46 -4.35 13.68
C PRO A 308 -25.01 -3.85 13.69
N ALA A 309 -24.63 -3.06 12.69
CA ALA A 309 -23.30 -2.48 12.60
C ALA A 309 -23.33 -1.00 13.01
N TYR A 310 -22.44 -0.61 13.92
CA TYR A 310 -22.29 0.77 14.38
C TYR A 310 -21.23 1.47 13.53
N MET A 311 -21.66 2.38 12.66
CA MET A 311 -20.80 2.95 11.60
C MET A 311 -20.15 4.28 11.99
N SER A 312 -20.55 4.84 13.13
CA SER A 312 -20.04 6.07 13.72
C SER A 312 -19.81 5.95 15.23
N VAL A 313 -19.05 6.91 15.79
CA VAL A 313 -18.79 6.96 17.24
C VAL A 313 -20.10 7.14 18.04
N PRO A 314 -21.01 8.09 17.70
CA PRO A 314 -22.27 8.24 18.44
C PRO A 314 -23.14 6.98 18.43
N GLU A 315 -23.20 6.26 17.30
CA GLU A 315 -23.94 5.00 17.20
C GLU A 315 -23.37 3.92 18.14
N ALA A 316 -22.05 3.76 18.20
CA ALA A 316 -21.40 2.75 19.03
C ALA A 316 -21.45 3.08 20.53
N LEU A 317 -21.66 4.36 20.89
CA LEU A 317 -21.77 4.84 22.27
C LEU A 317 -23.23 5.00 22.74
N ALA A 318 -24.22 4.70 21.90
CA ALA A 318 -25.62 4.73 22.31
C ALA A 318 -25.87 3.79 23.50
N ALA A 319 -26.78 4.18 24.40
CA ALA A 319 -27.03 3.44 25.63
C ALA A 319 -27.55 2.01 25.41
N ASP A 320 -28.16 1.75 24.24
CA ASP A 320 -28.67 0.46 23.79
C ASP A 320 -27.74 -0.24 22.78
N ALA A 321 -26.54 0.32 22.53
CA ALA A 321 -25.55 -0.31 21.66
C ALA A 321 -25.04 -1.61 22.30
N ILE A 322 -25.10 -2.71 21.54
CA ILE A 322 -24.51 -3.97 21.96
C ILE A 322 -22.98 -3.85 21.98
N GLU A 323 -22.35 -4.56 22.89
CA GLU A 323 -20.89 -4.67 22.92
C GLU A 323 -20.43 -5.40 21.64
N ILE A 324 -19.61 -4.71 20.84
CA ILE A 324 -19.04 -5.29 19.62
C ILE A 324 -18.15 -6.49 19.99
N HIS A 325 -17.36 -6.31 21.04
CA HIS A 325 -16.57 -7.35 21.70
C HIS A 325 -17.27 -7.72 23.02
N PRO A 326 -17.94 -8.89 23.11
CA PRO A 326 -18.68 -9.27 24.30
C PRO A 326 -17.82 -9.24 25.57
N GLY A 327 -18.31 -8.58 26.63
CA GLY A 327 -17.61 -8.38 27.89
C GLY A 327 -16.73 -7.13 27.94
N VAL A 328 -16.65 -6.36 26.85
CA VAL A 328 -15.89 -5.10 26.77
C VAL A 328 -16.80 -3.96 26.30
N PRO A 329 -16.94 -2.88 27.08
CA PRO A 329 -17.74 -1.74 26.66
C PRO A 329 -17.13 -1.07 25.43
N ASN A 330 -17.98 -0.61 24.50
CA ASN A 330 -17.53 0.05 23.26
C ASN A 330 -16.66 1.30 23.53
N ALA A 331 -16.95 2.03 24.62
CA ALA A 331 -16.07 3.06 25.20
C ALA A 331 -14.97 2.42 26.06
N TYR A 332 -13.96 1.83 25.41
CA TYR A 332 -12.96 1.00 26.08
C TYR A 332 -11.79 1.78 26.70
N TYR A 333 -11.64 3.08 26.42
CA TYR A 333 -10.54 3.89 26.94
C TYR A 333 -10.96 5.33 27.19
N GLU A 334 -10.49 5.90 28.30
CA GLU A 334 -10.70 7.30 28.68
C GLU A 334 -9.36 7.92 29.12
N THR A 335 -9.14 9.19 28.76
CA THR A 335 -7.96 9.93 29.19
C THR A 335 -8.32 11.37 29.47
N ASN A 336 -7.71 11.94 30.49
CA ASN A 336 -7.93 13.32 30.91
C ASN A 336 -6.65 14.14 30.75
N CYS A 337 -6.80 15.42 30.43
CA CYS A 337 -5.70 16.40 30.42
C CYS A 337 -6.03 17.51 31.41
N ILE A 338 -5.72 17.29 32.69
CA ILE A 338 -6.01 18.25 33.77
C ILE A 338 -4.75 19.08 34.03
N LYS A 339 -4.81 20.38 33.75
CA LYS A 339 -3.68 21.29 33.91
C LYS A 339 -4.16 22.65 34.40
N GLY A 340 -3.65 23.08 35.56
CA GLY A 340 -4.00 24.37 36.16
C GLY A 340 -5.25 24.28 37.05
N PRO A 341 -5.73 25.42 37.57
CA PRO A 341 -6.97 25.48 38.34
C PRO A 341 -8.22 25.36 37.46
N ASP A 342 -9.35 25.06 38.08
CA ASP A 342 -10.66 25.13 37.43
C ASP A 342 -10.94 26.57 36.97
N ILE A 343 -11.66 26.71 35.86
CA ILE A 343 -12.04 28.00 35.28
C ILE A 343 -13.55 28.20 35.33
N ASP A 344 -13.96 29.42 35.65
CA ASP A 344 -15.31 29.88 35.45
C ASP A 344 -15.40 30.54 34.06
N PHE A 345 -15.88 29.77 33.07
CA PHE A 345 -16.06 30.29 31.72
C PHE A 345 -17.09 31.42 31.64
N ASP A 346 -18.04 31.49 32.57
CA ASP A 346 -19.08 32.54 32.54
C ASP A 346 -18.51 33.89 33.01
N ALA A 347 -17.40 33.87 33.76
CA ALA A 347 -16.68 35.06 34.20
C ALA A 347 -15.61 35.55 33.21
N ALA A 348 -15.27 34.77 32.19
CA ALA A 348 -14.22 35.12 31.24
C ALA A 348 -14.70 36.19 30.22
N PRO A 349 -13.91 37.25 29.94
CA PRO A 349 -14.32 38.32 29.03
C PRO A 349 -14.61 37.84 27.60
N ASN A 350 -13.84 36.88 27.11
CA ASN A 350 -13.98 36.32 25.77
C ASN A 350 -14.00 34.80 25.84
N VAL A 351 -15.07 34.20 25.31
CA VAL A 351 -15.24 32.74 25.24
C VAL A 351 -15.64 32.32 23.84
N VAL A 352 -15.03 31.25 23.35
CA VAL A 352 -15.40 30.60 22.09
C VAL A 352 -15.56 29.11 22.33
N GLU A 353 -16.61 28.54 21.76
CA GLU A 353 -16.85 27.10 21.74
C GLU A 353 -16.88 26.61 20.29
N ILE A 354 -16.26 25.45 20.05
CA ILE A 354 -16.03 24.89 18.72
C ILE A 354 -16.39 23.41 18.74
N GLU A 355 -17.34 23.03 17.90
CA GLU A 355 -17.56 21.63 17.51
C GLU A 355 -16.83 21.35 16.20
N SER A 356 -16.03 20.30 16.16
CA SER A 356 -15.26 19.93 14.97
C SER A 356 -15.23 18.43 14.75
N TYR A 357 -15.12 18.04 13.47
CA TYR A 357 -15.07 16.65 13.04
C TYR A 357 -13.86 16.41 12.14
N CYS A 358 -13.00 15.46 12.53
CA CYS A 358 -11.99 14.90 11.65
C CYS A 358 -12.52 13.60 11.04
N SER A 359 -12.48 13.48 9.71
CA SER A 359 -13.00 12.31 9.01
C SER A 359 -12.08 11.09 9.05
N ARG A 360 -12.63 9.93 8.68
CA ARG A 360 -11.90 8.68 8.46
C ARG A 360 -11.03 8.74 7.19
N GLN A 361 -9.95 9.50 7.24
CA GLN A 361 -9.10 9.75 6.08
C GLN A 361 -8.35 8.47 5.62
N PRO A 362 -8.44 8.10 4.33
CA PRO A 362 -7.64 7.01 3.77
C PRO A 362 -6.22 7.46 3.43
N HIS A 363 -5.24 6.58 3.67
CA HIS A 363 -3.82 6.82 3.43
C HIS A 363 -3.51 7.09 1.94
N LEU A 364 -4.12 6.29 1.05
CA LEU A 364 -4.05 6.43 -0.41
C LEU A 364 -2.62 6.50 -0.97
N HIS A 365 -1.71 5.69 -0.42
CA HIS A 365 -0.48 5.35 -1.14
C HIS A 365 -0.83 4.57 -2.42
N LEU A 366 0.05 4.61 -3.43
CA LEU A 366 -0.26 4.06 -4.74
C LEU A 366 -0.02 2.56 -4.83
N GLU A 367 0.99 2.05 -4.13
CA GLU A 367 1.31 0.63 -4.07
C GLU A 367 0.42 -0.05 -3.03
N PRO A 368 -0.52 -0.93 -3.40
CA PRO A 368 -1.30 -1.69 -2.43
C PRO A 368 -0.43 -2.44 -1.42
N ASP A 369 -1.00 -2.80 -0.27
CA ASP A 369 -0.28 -3.61 0.70
C ASP A 369 0.11 -4.98 0.11
N CYS A 370 1.34 -5.39 0.35
CA CYS A 370 1.89 -6.62 -0.21
C CYS A 370 3.02 -7.17 0.65
N GLY A 371 3.33 -8.44 0.45
CA GLY A 371 4.41 -9.12 1.15
C GLY A 371 4.50 -10.58 0.76
N TYR A 372 5.52 -11.23 1.31
CA TYR A 372 5.79 -12.65 1.13
C TYR A 372 6.39 -13.24 2.40
N ALA A 373 6.30 -14.56 2.57
CA ALA A 373 6.90 -15.25 3.70
C ALA A 373 7.38 -16.64 3.31
N TYR A 374 8.38 -17.14 4.04
CA TYR A 374 8.95 -18.47 3.89
C TYR A 374 9.59 -18.91 5.20
N THR A 375 9.83 -20.21 5.36
CA THR A 375 10.71 -20.73 6.41
C THR A 375 12.08 -20.97 5.78
N ASP A 376 13.15 -20.41 6.34
CA ASP A 376 14.50 -20.59 5.82
C ASP A 376 15.14 -21.91 6.28
N GLU A 377 16.39 -22.15 5.86
CA GLU A 377 17.15 -23.36 6.15
C GLU A 377 17.44 -23.57 7.66
N ASP A 378 17.42 -22.50 8.46
CA ASP A 378 17.59 -22.54 9.93
C ASP A 378 16.26 -22.76 10.67
N GLY A 379 15.16 -22.94 9.92
CA GLY A 379 13.81 -23.07 10.46
C GLY A 379 13.24 -21.73 10.96
N MET A 380 13.76 -20.59 10.49
CA MET A 380 13.25 -19.26 10.84
C MET A 380 12.09 -18.89 9.93
N LEU A 381 10.92 -18.61 10.51
CA LEU A 381 9.82 -18.01 9.76
C LEU A 381 10.19 -16.56 9.43
N THR A 382 10.38 -16.27 8.15
CA THR A 382 10.77 -14.95 7.66
C THR A 382 9.63 -14.32 6.88
N ILE A 383 9.19 -13.14 7.33
CA ILE A 383 8.08 -12.39 6.76
C ILE A 383 8.61 -11.08 6.21
N HIS A 384 8.47 -10.89 4.91
CA HIS A 384 8.82 -9.69 4.18
C HIS A 384 7.56 -8.87 3.92
N SER A 385 7.50 -7.65 4.44
CA SER A 385 6.31 -6.80 4.33
C SER A 385 6.65 -5.32 4.27
N LYS A 386 5.63 -4.46 4.20
CA LYS A 386 5.80 -3.01 4.27
C LYS A 386 5.92 -2.47 5.71
N SER A 387 6.11 -3.33 6.71
CA SER A 387 6.18 -2.92 8.13
C SER A 387 7.18 -1.78 8.31
N ILE A 388 6.77 -0.75 9.06
CA ILE A 388 7.67 0.35 9.49
C ILE A 388 8.10 0.20 10.95
N GLY A 389 7.77 -0.93 11.58
CA GLY A 389 8.04 -1.24 12.97
C GLY A 389 8.30 -2.73 13.13
N ILE A 390 9.31 -3.27 12.45
CA ILE A 390 9.55 -4.73 12.39
C ILE A 390 9.67 -5.37 13.77
N HIS A 391 10.41 -4.76 14.70
CA HIS A 391 10.57 -5.25 16.07
C HIS A 391 9.32 -4.99 16.94
N LEU A 392 8.46 -4.05 16.56
CA LEU A 392 7.17 -3.83 17.20
C LEU A 392 6.19 -4.91 16.77
N HIS A 393 6.15 -5.24 15.47
CA HIS A 393 5.20 -6.21 14.91
C HIS A 393 5.49 -7.65 15.32
N MET A 394 6.76 -8.01 15.55
CA MET A 394 7.13 -9.35 16.00
C MET A 394 6.35 -9.81 17.25
N PRO A 395 6.41 -9.12 18.40
CA PRO A 395 5.64 -9.50 19.59
C PRO A 395 4.12 -9.33 19.41
N MET A 396 3.67 -8.53 18.43
CA MET A 396 2.24 -8.41 18.14
C MET A 396 1.67 -9.68 17.49
N ILE A 397 2.46 -10.42 16.72
CA ILE A 397 1.97 -11.53 15.89
C ILE A 397 2.49 -12.90 16.29
N ALA A 398 3.61 -13.00 17.00
CA ALA A 398 4.28 -14.27 17.33
C ALA A 398 3.34 -15.31 17.97
N ASP A 399 2.71 -14.95 19.09
CA ASP A 399 1.76 -15.81 19.80
C ASP A 399 0.51 -16.12 18.97
N GLY A 400 0.07 -15.15 18.17
CA GLY A 400 -1.08 -15.30 17.29
C GLY A 400 -0.86 -16.35 16.21
N ILE A 401 0.31 -16.31 15.57
CA ILE A 401 0.73 -17.28 14.55
C ILE A 401 1.09 -18.63 15.20
N GLY A 402 1.63 -18.61 16.42
CA GLY A 402 2.08 -19.80 17.14
C GLY A 402 3.56 -20.13 16.92
N VAL A 403 4.40 -19.11 16.80
CA VAL A 403 5.86 -19.26 16.61
C VAL A 403 6.60 -18.54 17.73
N PRO A 404 7.60 -19.17 18.36
CA PRO A 404 8.46 -18.49 19.33
C PRO A 404 9.14 -17.26 18.69
N MET A 405 9.28 -16.17 19.44
CA MET A 405 9.84 -14.92 18.89
C MET A 405 11.23 -15.09 18.29
N GLU A 406 12.06 -15.97 18.86
CA GLU A 406 13.40 -16.31 18.36
C GLU A 406 13.41 -17.11 17.04
N LYS A 407 12.24 -17.63 16.64
CA LYS A 407 11.99 -18.31 15.36
C LYS A 407 11.19 -17.45 14.37
N LEU A 408 10.99 -16.16 14.67
CA LEU A 408 10.28 -15.21 13.81
C LEU A 408 11.18 -14.04 13.40
N ARG A 409 11.25 -13.75 12.10
CA ARG A 409 11.95 -12.58 11.54
C ARG A 409 10.99 -11.78 10.67
N ILE A 410 10.93 -10.47 10.89
CA ILE A 410 10.22 -9.55 9.99
C ILE A 410 11.24 -8.66 9.29
N VAL A 411 11.17 -8.61 7.96
CA VAL A 411 12.02 -7.79 7.10
C VAL A 411 11.15 -6.74 6.42
N GLN A 412 11.58 -5.48 6.47
CA GLN A 412 10.92 -4.42 5.72
C GLN A 412 11.36 -4.48 4.25
N ASN A 413 10.41 -4.74 3.37
CA ASN A 413 10.58 -4.53 1.94
C ASN A 413 10.72 -3.05 1.62
N HIS A 414 11.34 -2.79 0.48
CA HIS A 414 11.14 -1.53 -0.23
C HIS A 414 9.64 -1.21 -0.35
N ALA A 415 9.23 -0.04 0.14
CA ALA A 415 7.83 0.33 0.26
C ALA A 415 7.49 1.61 -0.53
N GLY A 416 6.44 1.53 -1.35
CA GLY A 416 5.80 2.59 -2.12
C GLY A 416 4.96 3.58 -1.28
N GLY A 417 5.37 3.82 -0.04
CA GLY A 417 4.72 4.72 0.91
C GLY A 417 3.68 4.01 1.80
N THR A 418 3.52 4.54 3.01
CA THR A 418 2.56 4.03 4.01
C THR A 418 1.73 5.16 4.62
N PHE A 419 2.37 6.26 5.03
CA PHE A 419 1.69 7.40 5.68
C PHE A 419 1.01 7.03 7.01
N GLY A 420 1.46 5.95 7.67
CA GLY A 420 1.01 5.56 9.01
C GLY A 420 0.36 4.18 9.08
N TYR A 421 -0.30 3.69 8.03
CA TYR A 421 -1.08 2.44 8.15
C TYR A 421 -0.23 1.21 8.54
N LYS A 422 1.04 1.17 8.12
CA LYS A 422 1.98 0.09 8.47
C LYS A 422 2.60 0.22 9.85
N PHE A 423 2.17 1.19 10.64
CA PHE A 423 2.39 1.14 12.08
C PHE A 423 1.60 -0.03 12.69
N SER A 424 0.49 -0.43 12.07
CA SER A 424 -0.25 -1.65 12.39
C SER A 424 0.21 -2.83 11.53
N PRO A 425 0.21 -4.07 12.08
CA PRO A 425 0.24 -5.27 11.26
C PRO A 425 -0.99 -5.33 10.35
N THR A 426 -0.83 -5.79 9.12
CA THR A 426 -1.91 -5.95 8.14
C THR A 426 -1.90 -7.36 7.59
N ASN A 427 -0.89 -7.70 6.78
CA ASN A 427 -0.76 -9.00 6.13
C ASN A 427 0.34 -9.89 6.73
N GLU A 428 1.13 -9.39 7.68
CA GLU A 428 2.26 -10.12 8.28
C GLU A 428 1.79 -11.43 8.91
N ALA A 429 0.79 -11.38 9.79
CA ALA A 429 0.29 -12.57 10.46
C ALA A 429 -0.36 -13.57 9.50
N ILE A 430 -1.07 -13.07 8.48
CA ILE A 430 -1.69 -13.88 7.41
C ILE A 430 -0.60 -14.63 6.62
N LEU A 431 0.46 -13.92 6.21
CA LEU A 431 1.61 -14.49 5.50
C LEU A 431 2.33 -15.52 6.37
N GLY A 432 2.54 -15.22 7.65
CA GLY A 432 3.18 -16.13 8.60
C GLY A 432 2.41 -17.43 8.78
N VAL A 433 1.11 -17.36 9.03
CA VAL A 433 0.23 -18.54 9.11
C VAL A 433 0.30 -19.34 7.81
N ALA A 434 0.14 -18.69 6.66
CA ALA A 434 0.13 -19.37 5.37
C ALA A 434 1.46 -20.08 5.07
N ALA A 435 2.60 -19.46 5.36
CA ALA A 435 3.91 -20.07 5.16
C ALA A 435 4.11 -21.33 6.03
N LEU A 436 3.71 -21.29 7.30
CA LEU A 436 3.81 -22.43 8.21
C LEU A 436 2.89 -23.58 7.80
N VAL A 437 1.63 -23.26 7.50
CA VAL A 437 0.59 -24.24 7.21
C VAL A 437 0.81 -24.91 5.85
N CYS A 438 1.30 -24.15 4.86
CA CYS A 438 1.60 -24.69 3.53
C CYS A 438 3.00 -25.29 3.42
N GLN A 439 3.91 -24.99 4.36
CA GLN A 439 5.33 -25.38 4.31
C GLN A 439 6.01 -25.03 2.97
N ARG A 440 5.63 -23.89 2.39
CA ARG A 440 6.14 -23.37 1.11
C ARG A 440 6.27 -21.86 1.19
N PRO A 441 7.11 -21.22 0.36
CA PRO A 441 7.07 -19.78 0.20
C PRO A 441 5.68 -19.33 -0.25
N VAL A 442 5.21 -18.20 0.28
CA VAL A 442 3.91 -17.63 -0.04
C VAL A 442 4.03 -16.14 -0.34
N SER A 443 3.16 -15.60 -1.20
CA SER A 443 3.05 -14.17 -1.45
C SER A 443 1.60 -13.70 -1.47
N LEU A 444 1.33 -12.54 -0.89
CA LEU A 444 0.01 -11.90 -0.87
C LEU A 444 0.13 -10.45 -1.36
N VAL A 445 -0.62 -10.12 -2.41
CA VAL A 445 -0.68 -8.77 -2.98
C VAL A 445 -2.13 -8.31 -2.96
N PHE A 446 -2.41 -7.22 -2.24
CA PHE A 446 -3.75 -6.63 -2.25
C PHE A 446 -4.00 -5.92 -3.57
N ASN A 447 -5.25 -5.90 -4.02
CA ASN A 447 -5.68 -4.89 -4.98
C ASN A 447 -6.02 -3.57 -4.27
N GLN A 448 -6.29 -2.50 -5.02
CA GLN A 448 -6.55 -1.20 -4.41
C GLN A 448 -7.85 -1.15 -3.61
N PHE A 449 -8.88 -1.92 -4.00
CA PHE A 449 -10.11 -2.04 -3.24
C PHE A 449 -9.83 -2.62 -1.85
N GLN A 450 -9.15 -3.76 -1.78
CA GLN A 450 -8.69 -4.38 -0.52
C GLN A 450 -7.82 -3.43 0.30
N ASN A 451 -6.91 -2.70 -0.36
CA ASN A 451 -6.06 -1.74 0.33
C ASN A 451 -6.88 -0.60 0.96
N ILE A 452 -7.97 -0.16 0.33
CA ILE A 452 -8.85 0.88 0.85
C ILE A 452 -9.78 0.33 1.94
N THR A 453 -10.33 -0.87 1.78
CA THR A 453 -11.34 -1.40 2.70
C THR A 453 -10.77 -2.17 3.88
N TYR A 454 -9.57 -2.75 3.74
CA TYR A 454 -8.99 -3.69 4.70
C TYR A 454 -7.58 -3.30 5.18
N THR A 455 -7.28 -2.00 5.21
CA THR A 455 -6.16 -1.46 5.97
C THR A 455 -6.67 -0.44 6.97
N GLY A 456 -5.88 -0.16 8.02
CA GLY A 456 -6.20 0.89 8.98
C GLY A 456 -6.46 2.26 8.31
N LYS A 457 -7.14 3.14 9.05
CA LYS A 457 -7.45 4.51 8.64
C LYS A 457 -7.09 5.47 9.77
N ARG A 458 -7.05 6.76 9.46
CA ARG A 458 -7.14 7.78 10.52
C ARG A 458 -8.48 7.58 11.23
N SER A 459 -8.48 7.40 12.54
CA SER A 459 -9.70 7.33 13.33
C SER A 459 -10.41 8.69 13.27
N PRO A 460 -11.73 8.72 12.98
CA PRO A 460 -12.48 9.96 13.05
C PRO A 460 -12.51 10.47 14.49
N ALA A 461 -12.53 11.79 14.66
CA ALA A 461 -12.61 12.43 15.97
C ALA A 461 -13.74 13.46 15.94
N PHE A 462 -14.65 13.34 16.91
CA PHE A 462 -15.59 14.39 17.27
C PHE A 462 -14.98 15.13 18.44
N MET A 463 -14.86 16.44 18.33
CA MET A 463 -14.17 17.26 19.32
C MET A 463 -15.09 18.43 19.68
N ASN A 464 -15.32 18.62 20.98
CA ASN A 464 -15.86 19.87 21.49
C ASN A 464 -14.74 20.58 22.26
N VAL A 465 -14.44 21.82 21.86
CA VAL A 465 -13.36 22.63 22.44
C VAL A 465 -13.91 23.97 22.88
N LYS A 466 -13.65 24.35 24.13
CA LYS A 466 -13.97 25.64 24.70
C LYS A 466 -12.70 26.39 25.10
N LEU A 467 -12.61 27.65 24.68
CA LEU A 467 -11.47 28.53 24.87
C LEU A 467 -11.90 29.80 25.59
N ALA A 468 -11.06 30.26 26.53
CA ALA A 468 -11.23 31.53 27.22
C ALA A 468 -10.00 32.43 27.03
N ALA A 469 -10.22 33.72 26.82
CA ALA A 469 -9.17 34.72 26.69
C ALA A 469 -9.51 36.02 27.45
N ASP A 470 -8.47 36.73 27.87
CA ASP A 470 -8.60 38.07 28.41
C ASP A 470 -9.00 39.10 27.33
N GLU A 471 -9.22 40.36 27.73
CA GLU A 471 -9.59 41.45 26.81
C GLU A 471 -8.52 41.76 25.75
N ASN A 472 -7.26 41.34 25.97
CA ASN A 472 -6.14 41.52 25.05
C ASN A 472 -5.94 40.33 24.10
N GLY A 473 -6.81 39.31 24.18
CA GLY A 473 -6.74 38.09 23.39
C GLY A 473 -5.66 37.11 23.86
N LYS A 474 -5.12 37.29 25.07
CA LYS A 474 -4.24 36.29 25.68
C LYS A 474 -5.11 35.12 26.14
N LEU A 475 -4.79 33.93 25.63
CA LEU A 475 -5.42 32.69 26.10
C LEU A 475 -5.04 32.48 27.57
N ASP A 476 -6.07 32.43 28.41
CA ASP A 476 -5.88 32.12 29.82
C ASP A 476 -5.98 30.59 30.03
N VAL A 477 -6.97 29.90 29.44
CA VAL A 477 -7.20 28.45 29.63
C VAL A 477 -7.98 27.82 28.45
N HIS A 478 -7.99 26.48 28.38
CA HIS A 478 -8.70 25.64 27.40
C HIS A 478 -9.35 24.41 28.09
N GLU A 479 -10.61 24.11 27.77
CA GLU A 479 -11.29 22.83 28.08
C GLU A 479 -11.58 22.10 26.75
N GLY A 480 -11.31 20.80 26.70
CA GLY A 480 -11.59 19.97 25.53
C GLY A 480 -12.16 18.62 25.93
N GLY A 481 -13.28 18.25 25.33
CA GLY A 481 -14.01 16.99 25.52
C GLY A 481 -14.05 16.14 24.26
#